data_AF-A0A5B2X8R0-F1
#
_entry.id   AF-A0A5B2X8R0-F1
#
_cell.length_a   1.000
_cell.length_b   1.000
_cell.length_c   1.000
_cell.angle_alpha   90.00
_cell.angle_beta   90.00
_cell.angle_gamma   90.00
#
_symmetry.space_group_name_H-M   'P 1'
#
loop_
_entity.id
_entity.type
_entity.pdbx_description
1 polymer ?
#
loop_
_entity_poly.entity_id
_entity_poly.type
_entity_poly.pdbx_seq_one_letter_code
_entity_poly.pdbx_strand_id
1 'polypeptide(L)'
;MRAPEMSEALAELHEVFGPSLLPKALRRFAFTKRSTRSDVDPLKRALPHLLELAARDDDDRDLGKTVGRLVAAHWQRWPDVERRAVRRYAEALWRHVLTVYPGVRAAGPVLDSLRTLLGDASPLLDSWRGTTTETALCQLAKLIGDTVRPGPVPADRQIVAWLAHPDLTEALWEGFFVASSHTVAHFLEDALEDLSVLHPTGEP
;
A
#
# COMPACT_ATOMS: atom_id res chain seq x y z
N MET A 1 -3.95 16.27 4.39
CA MET A 1 -3.32 16.37 5.73
C MET A 1 -2.74 15.00 6.07
N ARG A 2 -1.45 14.90 6.40
CA ARG A 2 -0.80 13.61 6.67
C ARG A 2 -1.27 13.05 8.02
N ALA A 3 -1.59 11.76 8.08
CA ALA A 3 -2.00 11.13 9.34
C ALA A 3 -0.88 11.21 10.41
N PRO A 4 -1.22 11.38 11.70
CA PRO A 4 -0.21 11.49 12.78
C PRO A 4 0.76 10.31 12.79
N GLU A 5 0.23 9.09 12.63
CA GLU A 5 1.00 7.84 12.63
C GLU A 5 2.02 7.77 11.49
N MET A 6 1.68 8.35 10.33
CA MET A 6 2.59 8.43 9.18
C MET A 6 3.72 9.45 9.42
N SER A 7 3.41 10.54 10.12
CA SER A 7 4.43 11.53 10.50
C SER A 7 5.40 10.96 11.54
N GLU A 8 4.89 10.20 12.52
CA GLU A 8 5.70 9.52 13.53
C GLU A 8 6.61 8.45 12.92
N ALA A 9 6.08 7.61 12.04
CA ALA A 9 6.88 6.58 11.36
C ALA A 9 8.01 7.18 10.49
N LEU A 10 7.76 8.33 9.86
CA LEU A 10 8.80 9.07 9.14
C LEU A 10 9.86 9.66 10.09
N ALA A 11 9.45 10.20 11.24
CA ALA A 11 10.39 10.68 12.25
C ALA A 11 11.29 9.56 12.77
N GLU A 12 10.73 8.38 13.07
CA GLU A 12 11.49 7.19 13.48
C GLU A 12 12.50 6.77 12.41
N LEU A 13 12.12 6.78 11.12
CA LEU A 13 13.06 6.50 10.04
C LEU A 13 14.24 7.49 10.03
N HIS A 14 13.98 8.78 10.23
CA HIS A 14 15.04 9.79 10.28
C HIS A 14 15.98 9.62 11.47
N GLU A 15 15.45 9.24 12.63
CA GLU A 15 16.25 8.95 13.82
C GLU A 15 17.14 7.72 13.62
N VAL A 16 16.56 6.63 13.09
CA VAL A 16 17.25 5.34 12.97
C VAL A 16 18.32 5.33 11.87
N PHE A 17 18.07 5.99 10.73
CA PHE A 17 19.00 5.99 9.60
C PHE A 17 19.96 7.20 9.56
N GLY A 18 19.82 8.12 10.51
CA GLY A 18 20.72 9.25 10.69
C GLY A 18 20.60 10.34 9.61
N PRO A 19 21.60 11.25 9.52
CA PRO A 19 21.50 12.43 8.69
C PRO A 19 21.39 12.07 7.21
N SER A 20 20.38 12.66 6.58
CA SER A 20 20.06 12.37 5.20
C SER A 20 21.05 12.96 4.20
N LEU A 21 21.07 12.39 3.01
CA LEU A 21 21.88 12.93 1.91
C LEU A 21 21.42 14.34 1.53
N LEU A 22 22.38 15.20 1.17
CA LEU A 22 22.11 16.50 0.56
C LEU A 22 21.20 16.33 -0.68
N PRO A 23 20.30 17.29 -0.99
CA PRO A 23 19.31 17.15 -2.06
C PRO A 23 19.89 16.77 -3.43
N LYS A 24 21.09 17.27 -3.76
CA LYS A 24 21.80 16.95 -5.02
C LYS A 24 22.29 15.50 -5.06
N ALA A 25 22.76 14.97 -3.93
CA ALA A 25 23.17 13.58 -3.79
C ALA A 25 21.95 12.65 -3.78
N LEU A 26 20.87 13.05 -3.10
CA LEU A 26 19.59 12.35 -3.11
C LEU A 26 19.03 12.23 -4.54
N ARG A 27 18.99 13.32 -5.32
CA ARG A 27 18.56 13.28 -6.72
C ARG A 27 19.40 12.31 -7.55
N ARG A 28 20.73 12.42 -7.47
CA ARG A 28 21.63 11.52 -8.20
C ARG A 28 21.38 10.05 -7.84
N PHE A 29 21.18 9.77 -6.56
CA PHE A 29 20.86 8.43 -6.06
C PHE A 29 19.45 7.96 -6.45
N ALA A 30 18.46 8.85 -6.52
CA ALA A 30 17.11 8.52 -6.97
C ALA A 30 17.13 8.06 -8.45
N PHE A 31 17.98 8.67 -9.29
CA PHE A 31 18.06 8.36 -10.72
C PHE A 31 19.04 7.23 -11.11
N THR A 32 19.79 6.64 -10.16
CA THR A 32 20.67 5.49 -10.47
C THR A 32 19.86 4.22 -10.74
N LYS A 33 20.08 3.59 -11.90
CA LYS A 33 19.30 2.43 -12.40
C LYS A 33 19.60 1.11 -11.68
N ARG A 34 20.64 1.03 -10.84
CA ARG A 34 20.97 -0.17 -10.07
C ARG A 34 21.43 0.22 -8.66
N SER A 35 20.90 -0.44 -7.65
CA SER A 35 21.53 -0.54 -6.33
C SER A 35 22.43 -1.77 -6.34
N THR A 36 23.73 -1.57 -6.20
CA THR A 36 24.71 -2.64 -6.00
C THR A 36 24.83 -2.96 -4.51
N ARG A 37 25.42 -4.12 -4.15
CA ARG A 37 25.65 -4.49 -2.74
C ARG A 37 26.56 -3.49 -2.00
N SER A 38 27.36 -2.71 -2.73
CA SER A 38 28.16 -1.59 -2.22
C SER A 38 27.35 -0.31 -1.96
N ASP A 39 26.09 -0.23 -2.36
CA ASP A 39 25.24 0.96 -2.19
C ASP A 39 24.36 0.92 -0.93
N VAL A 40 24.57 -0.04 -0.01
CA VAL A 40 23.74 -0.19 1.19
C VAL A 40 23.82 1.04 2.10
N ASP A 41 25.00 1.56 2.41
CA ASP A 41 25.13 2.73 3.29
C ASP A 41 24.61 4.04 2.65
N PRO A 42 24.87 4.32 1.35
CA PRO A 42 24.18 5.39 0.64
C PRO A 42 22.65 5.21 0.62
N LEU A 43 22.15 3.99 0.41
CA LEU A 43 20.71 3.70 0.42
C LEU A 43 20.10 4.00 1.79
N LYS A 44 20.69 3.50 2.87
CA LYS A 44 20.24 3.74 4.25
C LYS A 44 20.09 5.23 4.54
N ARG A 45 21.09 6.05 4.18
CA ARG A 45 21.03 7.52 4.36
C ARG A 45 20.03 8.22 3.45
N ALA A 46 19.76 7.67 2.26
CA ALA A 46 18.75 8.20 1.35
C ALA A 46 17.33 7.76 1.74
N LEU A 47 17.20 6.66 2.48
CA LEU A 47 15.95 5.93 2.66
C LEU A 47 14.83 6.77 3.27
N PRO A 48 15.02 7.53 4.36
CA PRO A 48 13.94 8.33 4.95
C PRO A 48 13.34 9.30 3.94
N HIS A 49 14.18 9.96 3.13
CA HIS A 49 13.72 10.88 2.10
C HIS A 49 13.10 10.17 0.90
N LEU A 50 13.64 9.02 0.47
CA LEU A 50 13.04 8.24 -0.61
C LEU A 50 11.64 7.76 -0.21
N LEU A 51 11.48 7.30 1.03
CA LEU A 51 10.17 6.89 1.57
C LEU A 51 9.25 8.10 1.76
N GLU A 52 9.75 9.24 2.23
CA GLU A 52 8.94 10.46 2.31
C GLU A 52 8.45 10.92 0.94
N LEU A 53 9.32 10.95 -0.08
CA LEU A 53 8.95 11.26 -1.46
C LEU A 53 7.97 10.22 -2.00
N ALA A 54 8.26 8.95 -1.74
CA ALA A 54 7.37 7.84 -2.05
C ALA A 54 6.15 7.77 -1.12
N ALA A 55 5.91 8.74 -0.24
CA ALA A 55 4.65 8.93 0.47
C ALA A 55 3.91 10.18 -0.01
N ARG A 56 4.56 11.03 -0.82
CA ARG A 56 3.89 12.19 -1.42
C ARG A 56 3.03 11.70 -2.59
N ASP A 57 1.85 12.30 -2.63
CA ASP A 57 0.75 11.98 -3.53
C ASP A 57 1.01 12.40 -4.99
N ASP A 58 2.25 12.44 -5.48
CA ASP A 58 2.54 12.96 -6.83
C ASP A 58 3.09 11.92 -7.84
N ASP A 59 3.62 10.76 -7.39
CA ASP A 59 4.04 9.67 -8.31
C ASP A 59 4.12 8.29 -7.61
N ASP A 60 3.20 7.37 -7.93
CA ASP A 60 3.20 5.99 -7.45
C ASP A 60 4.44 5.19 -7.93
N ARG A 61 5.07 5.61 -9.02
CA ARG A 61 6.24 4.90 -9.59
C ARG A 61 7.47 4.98 -8.70
N ASP A 62 7.46 5.83 -7.68
CA ASP A 62 8.60 5.98 -6.79
C ASP A 62 8.58 5.01 -5.60
N LEU A 63 7.39 4.51 -5.20
CA LEU A 63 7.30 3.51 -4.12
C LEU A 63 7.83 2.15 -4.58
N GLY A 64 7.36 1.63 -5.71
CA GLY A 64 7.81 0.33 -6.23
C GLY A 64 9.32 0.30 -6.50
N LYS A 65 9.90 1.38 -7.01
CA LYS A 65 11.36 1.51 -7.18
C LYS A 65 12.11 1.50 -5.85
N THR A 66 11.60 2.22 -4.85
CA THR A 66 12.22 2.28 -3.52
C THR A 66 12.16 0.91 -2.83
N VAL A 67 11.02 0.22 -2.92
CA VAL A 67 10.88 -1.16 -2.46
C VAL A 67 11.86 -2.10 -3.16
N GLY A 68 11.96 -2.03 -4.50
CA GLY A 68 12.89 -2.86 -5.26
C GLY A 68 14.34 -2.69 -4.80
N ARG A 69 14.75 -1.47 -4.44
CA ARG A 69 16.08 -1.20 -3.88
C ARG A 69 16.26 -1.78 -2.48
N LEU A 70 15.26 -1.68 -1.61
CA LEU A 70 15.29 -2.28 -0.27
C LEU A 70 15.43 -3.80 -0.34
N VAL A 71 14.67 -4.44 -1.22
CA VAL A 71 14.74 -5.89 -1.45
C VAL A 71 16.12 -6.28 -1.99
N ALA A 72 16.63 -5.57 -2.99
CA ALA A 72 17.97 -5.80 -3.53
C ALA A 72 19.10 -5.59 -2.50
N ALA A 73 18.91 -4.68 -1.55
CA ALA A 73 19.84 -4.42 -0.45
C ALA A 73 19.69 -5.40 0.72
N HIS A 74 18.81 -6.40 0.62
CA HIS A 74 18.50 -7.37 1.66
C HIS A 74 18.18 -6.71 3.01
N TRP A 75 17.30 -5.71 3.00
CA TRP A 75 16.91 -4.96 4.21
C TRP A 75 16.52 -5.85 5.39
N GLN A 76 15.96 -7.03 5.11
CA GLN A 76 15.60 -8.04 6.12
C GLN A 76 16.79 -8.59 6.93
N ARG A 77 18.03 -8.32 6.51
CA ARG A 77 19.27 -8.69 7.22
C ARG A 77 19.92 -7.51 7.95
N TRP A 78 19.34 -6.32 7.87
CA TRP A 78 19.82 -5.13 8.58
C TRP A 78 19.60 -5.27 10.10
N PRO A 79 20.23 -4.42 10.95
CA PRO A 79 19.96 -4.41 12.39
C PRO A 79 18.48 -4.33 12.74
N ASP A 80 18.09 -4.96 13.86
CA ASP A 80 16.68 -5.09 14.27
C ASP A 80 15.92 -3.76 14.33
N VAL A 81 16.58 -2.71 14.82
CA VAL A 81 16.01 -1.36 14.90
C VAL A 81 15.65 -0.81 13.52
N GLU A 82 16.52 -0.99 12.52
CA GLU A 82 16.29 -0.57 11.15
C GLU A 82 15.15 -1.37 10.51
N ARG A 83 15.10 -2.69 10.74
CA ARG A 83 14.02 -3.53 10.21
C ARG A 83 12.66 -3.15 10.79
N ARG A 84 12.59 -2.83 12.09
CA ARG A 84 11.36 -2.37 12.73
C ARG A 84 10.88 -1.05 12.15
N ALA A 85 11.78 -0.08 11.96
CA ALA A 85 11.43 1.21 11.37
C ALA A 85 10.84 1.06 9.96
N VAL A 86 11.42 0.19 9.12
CA VAL A 86 10.89 -0.10 7.77
C VAL A 86 9.48 -0.73 7.83
N ARG A 87 9.25 -1.68 8.75
CA ARG A 87 7.94 -2.33 8.92
C ARG A 87 6.88 -1.34 9.41
N ARG A 88 7.21 -0.54 10.42
CA ARG A 88 6.31 0.50 10.95
C ARG A 88 5.93 1.53 9.91
N TYR A 89 6.88 1.95 9.09
CA TYR A 89 6.60 2.80 7.95
C TYR A 89 5.62 2.16 6.96
N ALA A 90 5.84 0.89 6.59
CA ALA A 90 4.95 0.17 5.68
C ALA A 90 3.51 0.11 6.23
N GLU A 91 3.36 -0.24 7.51
CA GLU A 91 2.06 -0.29 8.20
C GLU A 91 1.39 1.09 8.29
N ALA A 92 2.14 2.14 8.61
CA ALA A 92 1.63 3.51 8.70
C ALA A 92 1.23 4.06 7.33
N LEU A 93 2.02 3.81 6.28
CA LEU A 93 1.68 4.18 4.91
C LEU A 93 0.39 3.48 4.48
N TRP A 94 0.27 2.19 4.78
CA TRP A 94 -0.91 1.42 4.44
C TRP A 94 -2.18 1.98 5.09
N ARG A 95 -2.16 2.19 6.41
CA ARG A 95 -3.27 2.82 7.14
C ARG A 95 -3.61 4.20 6.57
N HIS A 96 -2.59 5.00 6.22
CA HIS A 96 -2.83 6.30 5.63
C HIS A 96 -3.57 6.21 4.28
N VAL A 97 -3.18 5.30 3.40
CA VAL A 97 -3.85 5.09 2.10
C VAL A 97 -5.32 4.69 2.29
N LEU A 98 -5.63 3.88 3.31
CA LEU A 98 -7.01 3.50 3.63
C LEU A 98 -7.85 4.65 4.19
N THR A 99 -7.24 5.77 4.60
CA THR A 99 -7.93 6.94 5.17
C THR A 99 -8.13 8.09 4.18
N VAL A 100 -7.65 7.97 2.93
CA VAL A 100 -7.74 9.05 1.92
C VAL A 100 -8.40 8.55 0.63
N TYR A 101 -9.60 9.09 0.32
CA TYR A 101 -10.32 8.84 -0.92
C TYR A 101 -11.25 10.03 -1.29
N PRO A 102 -11.33 10.46 -2.56
CA PRO A 102 -10.41 10.09 -3.64
C PRO A 102 -8.99 10.59 -3.31
N GLY A 103 -8.05 9.67 -3.23
CA GLY A 103 -6.64 9.95 -2.95
C GLY A 103 -5.84 9.80 -4.23
N VAL A 104 -4.64 10.37 -4.27
CA VAL A 104 -3.79 10.21 -5.47
C VAL A 104 -3.27 8.78 -5.62
N ARG A 105 -3.28 8.00 -4.54
CA ARG A 105 -2.84 6.60 -4.53
C ARG A 105 -4.02 5.66 -4.46
N ALA A 106 -4.08 4.76 -5.43
CA ALA A 106 -4.92 3.59 -5.35
C ALA A 106 -4.29 2.57 -4.40
N ALA A 107 -5.12 1.93 -3.57
CA ALA A 107 -4.65 0.94 -2.62
C ALA A 107 -3.99 -0.29 -3.28
N GLY A 108 -4.44 -0.72 -4.47
CA GLY A 108 -3.87 -1.87 -5.19
C GLY A 108 -2.36 -1.78 -5.45
N PRO A 109 -1.87 -0.76 -6.18
CA PRO A 109 -0.44 -0.56 -6.42
C PRO A 109 0.41 -0.43 -5.14
N VAL A 110 -0.14 0.19 -4.09
CA VAL A 110 0.54 0.30 -2.78
C VAL A 110 0.61 -1.07 -2.11
N LEU A 111 -0.49 -1.83 -2.10
CA LEU A 111 -0.56 -3.19 -1.57
C LEU A 111 0.48 -4.10 -2.24
N ASP A 112 0.59 -4.04 -3.57
CA ASP A 112 1.60 -4.81 -4.31
C ASP A 112 3.03 -4.45 -3.93
N SER A 113 3.31 -3.15 -3.78
CA SER A 113 4.63 -2.66 -3.36
C SER A 113 4.95 -3.11 -1.93
N LEU A 114 4.00 -3.00 -1.00
CA LEU A 114 4.22 -3.38 0.40
C LEU A 114 4.27 -4.90 0.60
N ARG A 115 3.47 -5.67 -0.14
CA ARG A 115 3.58 -7.13 -0.19
C ARG A 115 4.97 -7.55 -0.67
N THR A 116 5.48 -6.92 -1.72
CA THR A 116 6.84 -7.16 -2.21
C THR A 116 7.90 -6.83 -1.16
N LEU A 117 7.70 -5.76 -0.40
CA LEU A 117 8.62 -5.34 0.66
C LEU A 117 8.62 -6.32 1.84
N LEU A 118 7.43 -6.67 2.33
CA LEU A 118 7.21 -7.44 3.55
C LEU A 118 7.30 -8.95 3.32
N GLY A 119 7.05 -9.40 2.09
CA GLY A 119 6.99 -10.81 1.69
C GLY A 119 5.63 -11.47 1.89
N ASP A 120 4.66 -10.76 2.49
CA ASP A 120 3.32 -11.24 2.80
C ASP A 120 2.34 -10.07 2.84
N ALA A 121 1.15 -10.23 2.23
CA ALA A 121 0.08 -9.25 2.26
C ALA A 121 -0.90 -9.44 3.44
N SER A 122 -0.89 -10.58 4.13
CA SER A 122 -1.89 -10.92 5.15
C SER A 122 -2.08 -9.82 6.21
N PRO A 123 -1.02 -9.24 6.81
CA PRO A 123 -1.19 -8.19 7.82
C PRO A 123 -1.84 -6.92 7.27
N LEU A 124 -1.57 -6.59 5.99
CA LEU A 124 -2.13 -5.42 5.33
C LEU A 124 -3.62 -5.66 5.05
N LEU A 125 -3.94 -6.83 4.50
CA LEU A 125 -5.29 -7.27 4.21
C LEU A 125 -6.16 -7.39 5.49
N ASP A 126 -5.61 -7.89 6.59
CA ASP A 126 -6.30 -7.98 7.88
C ASP A 126 -6.60 -6.59 8.46
N SER A 127 -5.63 -5.66 8.39
CA SER A 127 -5.87 -4.28 8.80
C SER A 127 -6.94 -3.58 7.97
N TRP A 128 -7.05 -3.93 6.68
CA TRP A 128 -8.11 -3.42 5.82
C TRP A 128 -9.47 -3.97 6.22
N ARG A 129 -9.59 -5.28 6.53
CA ARG A 129 -10.86 -5.86 7.02
C ARG A 129 -11.39 -5.12 8.25
N GLY A 130 -10.50 -4.66 9.13
CA GLY A 130 -10.88 -3.89 10.32
C GLY A 130 -11.31 -2.44 10.06
N THR A 131 -11.26 -1.96 8.82
CA THR A 131 -11.51 -0.56 8.46
C THR A 131 -12.71 -0.43 7.53
N THR A 132 -13.87 -0.09 8.10
CA THR A 132 -15.16 0.04 7.37
C THR A 132 -15.57 1.47 7.03
N THR A 133 -14.63 2.42 7.14
CA THR A 133 -14.88 3.81 6.73
C THR A 133 -15.22 3.87 5.24
N GLU A 134 -16.08 4.80 4.83
CA GLU A 134 -16.46 5.02 3.42
C GLU A 134 -15.24 5.10 2.49
N THR A 135 -14.20 5.81 2.92
CA THR A 135 -12.94 5.93 2.18
C THR A 135 -12.24 4.58 1.94
N ALA A 136 -12.14 3.74 2.95
CA ALA A 136 -11.56 2.41 2.84
C ALA A 136 -12.41 1.48 1.96
N LEU A 137 -13.74 1.61 2.01
CA LEU A 137 -14.67 0.86 1.17
C LEU A 137 -14.58 1.29 -0.30
N CYS A 138 -14.41 2.58 -0.59
CA CYS A 138 -14.14 3.05 -1.94
C CYS A 138 -12.80 2.53 -2.48
N GLN A 139 -11.74 2.51 -1.67
CA GLN A 139 -10.47 1.90 -2.07
C GLN A 139 -10.64 0.39 -2.34
N LEU A 140 -11.50 -0.30 -1.58
CA LEU A 140 -11.80 -1.72 -1.75
C LEU A 140 -12.57 -1.96 -3.05
N ALA A 141 -13.62 -1.17 -3.30
CA ALA A 141 -14.39 -1.20 -4.55
C ALA A 141 -13.47 -1.03 -5.77
N LYS A 142 -12.53 -0.08 -5.69
CA LYS A 142 -11.51 0.09 -6.73
C LYS A 142 -10.66 -1.16 -6.93
N LEU A 143 -10.16 -1.75 -5.84
CA LEU A 143 -9.35 -2.97 -5.91
C LEU A 143 -10.12 -4.12 -6.54
N ILE A 144 -11.40 -4.30 -6.18
CA ILE A 144 -12.27 -5.34 -6.76
C ILE A 144 -12.38 -5.15 -8.27
N GLY A 145 -12.73 -3.94 -8.72
CA GLY A 145 -12.82 -3.65 -10.15
C GLY A 145 -11.51 -3.90 -10.89
N ASP A 146 -10.37 -3.47 -10.32
CA ASP A 146 -9.04 -3.69 -10.91
C ASP A 146 -8.62 -5.18 -10.90
N THR A 147 -9.23 -6.02 -10.05
CA THR A 147 -8.91 -7.45 -9.90
C THR A 147 -9.81 -8.35 -10.76
N VAL A 148 -11.10 -8.08 -10.78
CA VAL A 148 -12.13 -8.92 -11.44
C VAL A 148 -12.20 -8.61 -12.93
N ARG A 149 -12.11 -7.33 -13.31
CA ARG A 149 -12.22 -6.93 -14.71
C ARG A 149 -10.91 -7.29 -15.43
N PRO A 150 -10.98 -7.92 -16.62
CA PRO A 150 -9.81 -8.49 -17.27
C PRO A 150 -8.76 -7.44 -17.60
N GLY A 151 -7.63 -7.49 -16.87
CA GLY A 151 -6.42 -6.74 -17.15
C GLY A 151 -5.34 -7.59 -17.83
N PRO A 152 -4.25 -6.99 -18.32
CA PRO A 152 -3.15 -7.71 -18.98
C PRO A 152 -2.30 -8.56 -18.02
N VAL A 153 -2.43 -8.37 -16.71
CA VAL A 153 -1.68 -9.09 -15.68
C VAL A 153 -2.67 -9.86 -14.81
N PRO A 154 -2.47 -11.19 -14.60
CA PRO A 154 -3.31 -11.96 -13.71
C PRO A 154 -3.26 -11.41 -12.28
N ALA A 155 -4.43 -11.36 -11.64
CA ALA A 155 -4.54 -10.99 -10.23
C ALA A 155 -3.76 -11.94 -9.31
N ASP A 156 -3.24 -11.38 -8.20
CA ASP A 156 -2.54 -12.17 -7.19
C ASP A 156 -3.51 -13.11 -6.47
N ARG A 157 -3.12 -14.39 -6.34
CA ARG A 157 -3.97 -15.43 -5.73
C ARG A 157 -4.33 -15.16 -4.27
N GLN A 158 -3.43 -14.53 -3.51
CA GLN A 158 -3.68 -14.17 -2.11
C GLN A 158 -4.77 -13.09 -2.03
N ILE A 159 -4.72 -12.10 -2.92
CA ILE A 159 -5.73 -11.04 -3.00
C ILE A 159 -7.08 -11.60 -3.46
N VAL A 160 -7.09 -12.44 -4.49
CA VAL A 160 -8.32 -13.11 -4.96
C VAL A 160 -8.95 -13.96 -3.86
N ALA A 161 -8.14 -14.76 -3.14
CA ALA A 161 -8.64 -15.57 -2.02
C ALA A 161 -9.16 -14.70 -0.86
N TRP A 162 -8.56 -13.54 -0.63
CA TRP A 162 -9.03 -12.58 0.38
C TRP A 162 -10.36 -11.94 -0.02
N LEU A 163 -10.50 -11.52 -1.28
CA LEU A 163 -11.74 -10.99 -1.87
C LEU A 163 -12.87 -12.03 -1.92
N ALA A 164 -12.53 -13.32 -1.94
CA ALA A 164 -13.48 -14.41 -1.87
C ALA A 164 -14.16 -14.58 -0.49
N HIS A 165 -13.82 -13.76 0.51
CA HIS A 165 -14.38 -13.89 1.85
C HIS A 165 -15.76 -13.20 1.97
N PRO A 166 -16.79 -13.85 2.54
CA PRO A 166 -18.16 -13.33 2.58
C PRO A 166 -18.31 -12.02 3.37
N ASP A 167 -17.53 -11.83 4.44
CA ASP A 167 -17.58 -10.61 5.28
C ASP A 167 -17.32 -9.31 4.48
N LEU A 168 -16.61 -9.39 3.35
CA LEU A 168 -16.37 -8.21 2.50
C LEU A 168 -17.65 -7.78 1.76
N THR A 169 -18.51 -8.73 1.39
CA THR A 169 -19.82 -8.46 0.81
C THR A 169 -20.71 -7.75 1.81
N GLU A 170 -20.72 -8.20 3.07
CA GLU A 170 -21.48 -7.56 4.15
C GLU A 170 -21.00 -6.12 4.39
N ALA A 171 -19.68 -5.91 4.49
CA ALA A 171 -19.11 -4.57 4.69
C ALA A 171 -19.44 -3.60 3.55
N LEU A 172 -19.43 -4.06 2.29
CA LEU A 172 -19.80 -3.25 1.13
C LEU A 172 -21.30 -2.91 1.13
N TRP A 173 -22.16 -3.86 1.50
CA TRP A 173 -23.59 -3.62 1.66
C TRP A 173 -23.89 -2.59 2.75
N GLU A 174 -23.29 -2.74 3.93
CA GLU A 174 -23.44 -1.76 5.01
C GLU A 174 -22.99 -0.37 4.55
N GLY A 175 -21.83 -0.30 3.90
CA GLY A 175 -21.29 0.92 3.30
C GLY A 175 -22.23 1.56 2.28
N PHE A 176 -22.86 0.76 1.42
CA PHE A 176 -23.82 1.23 0.43
C PHE A 176 -25.00 1.96 1.08
N PHE A 177 -25.56 1.41 2.17
CA PHE A 177 -26.70 2.02 2.85
C PHE A 177 -26.37 3.30 3.62
N VAL A 178 -25.13 3.47 4.04
CA VAL A 178 -24.68 4.67 4.78
C VAL A 178 -23.86 5.65 3.92
N ALA A 179 -23.77 5.40 2.63
CA ALA A 179 -22.97 6.20 1.70
C ALA A 179 -23.38 7.69 1.73
N SER A 180 -22.39 8.56 1.81
CA SER A 180 -22.56 10.01 1.89
C SER A 180 -23.13 10.65 0.61
N SER A 181 -23.07 9.93 -0.52
CA SER A 181 -23.54 10.39 -1.81
C SER A 181 -23.96 9.25 -2.73
N HIS A 182 -24.80 9.58 -3.72
CA HIS A 182 -25.21 8.63 -4.76
C HIS A 182 -24.02 8.10 -5.58
N THR A 183 -22.99 8.93 -5.81
CA THR A 183 -21.78 8.50 -6.52
C THR A 183 -21.03 7.42 -5.74
N VAL A 184 -20.90 7.57 -4.43
CA VAL A 184 -20.29 6.54 -3.58
C VAL A 184 -21.14 5.28 -3.55
N ALA A 185 -22.47 5.41 -3.36
CA ALA A 185 -23.36 4.26 -3.35
C ALA A 185 -23.26 3.44 -4.65
N HIS A 186 -23.31 4.10 -5.81
CA HIS A 186 -23.18 3.43 -7.11
C HIS A 186 -21.81 2.77 -7.28
N PHE A 187 -20.75 3.40 -6.77
CA PHE A 187 -19.40 2.82 -6.84
C PHE A 187 -19.25 1.56 -5.96
N LEU A 188 -19.94 1.49 -4.82
CA LEU A 188 -19.98 0.29 -3.98
C LEU A 188 -20.88 -0.80 -4.58
N GLU A 189 -21.97 -0.42 -5.22
CA GLU A 189 -22.86 -1.33 -5.97
C GLU A 189 -22.13 -2.04 -7.11
N ASP A 190 -21.41 -1.29 -7.96
CA ASP A 190 -20.57 -1.84 -9.02
C ASP A 190 -19.58 -2.90 -8.48
N ALA A 191 -19.01 -2.65 -7.30
CA ALA A 191 -18.07 -3.58 -6.67
C ALA A 191 -18.76 -4.84 -6.12
N LEU A 192 -19.99 -4.73 -5.60
CA LEU A 192 -20.79 -5.87 -5.20
C LEU A 192 -21.12 -6.78 -6.40
N GLU A 193 -21.47 -6.18 -7.54
CA GLU A 193 -21.69 -6.91 -8.80
C GLU A 193 -20.43 -7.66 -9.25
N ASP A 194 -19.28 -6.98 -9.28
CA ASP A 194 -18.00 -7.59 -9.63
C ASP A 194 -17.62 -8.73 -8.67
N LEU A 195 -17.86 -8.57 -7.37
CA LEU A 195 -17.53 -9.58 -6.37
C LEU A 195 -18.42 -10.83 -6.47
N SER A 196 -19.66 -10.69 -6.96
CA SER A 196 -20.55 -11.83 -7.26
C SER A 196 -19.98 -12.79 -8.30
N VAL A 197 -19.12 -12.30 -9.21
CA VAL A 197 -18.42 -13.13 -10.20
C VAL A 197 -17.39 -14.06 -9.54
N LEU A 198 -16.76 -13.59 -8.44
CA LEU A 198 -15.80 -14.37 -7.67
C LEU A 198 -16.46 -15.38 -6.73
N HIS A 199 -17.71 -15.12 -6.34
CA HIS A 199 -18.54 -15.98 -5.51
C HIS A 199 -19.70 -16.51 -6.36
N PRO A 200 -19.46 -17.34 -7.39
CA PRO A 200 -20.57 -17.91 -8.13
C PRO A 200 -21.41 -18.67 -7.11
N THR A 201 -22.66 -18.26 -6.93
CA THR A 201 -23.63 -18.93 -6.06
C THR A 201 -23.78 -20.37 -6.54
N GLY A 202 -22.93 -21.25 -6.00
CA GLY A 202 -23.07 -22.68 -6.05
C GLY A 202 -23.80 -23.08 -4.78
N GLU A 203 -25.12 -23.25 -4.89
CA GLU A 203 -25.85 -24.13 -3.99
C GLU A 203 -25.14 -25.51 -3.97
N PRO A 204 -25.10 -26.18 -2.79
CA PRO A 204 -24.60 -27.54 -2.69
C PRO A 204 -25.44 -28.55 -3.49
#